data_AF-A0AA43JIU2-F1
#
_entry.id   AF-A0AA43JIU2-F1
#
_cell.length_a   1.000
_cell.length_b   1.000
_cell.length_c   1.000
_cell.angle_alpha   90.00
_cell.angle_beta   90.00
_cell.angle_gamma   90.00
#
_symmetry.space_group_name_H-M   'P 1'
#
loop_
_entity.id
_entity.type
_entity.pdbx_description
1 polymer ?
#
loop_
_entity_poly.entity_id
_entity_poly.type
_entity_poly.pdbx_seq_one_letter_code
_entity_poly.pdbx_strand_id
1 'polypeptide(L)'
;MRVTEIFHSVQGESTFAGLPCVFVRLTGCPLRCTWCDTEYAFFGGSEHSLDDILGTIRSYSCPLVEVTGGEPLAQPDTDTLLRCLCQEGFTVLLETSGAVDTALVDPSVHIILDVKCPGSGMTERMHWPNVERLRPRDEAKFVIQDRIDYDWAKSILDRFRLTERCSVLFSPVFNTLDPRHLTEWVLADRLPVRLQLQMHKYIWTPDMRGV
;
A
#
# COMPACT_ATOMS: atom_id res chain seq x y z
N MET A 1 -0.53 -16.16 -12.91
CA MET A 1 -0.19 -15.09 -11.94
C MET A 1 0.37 -15.76 -10.70
N ARG A 2 1.47 -15.23 -10.17
CA ARG A 2 2.13 -15.84 -9.02
C ARG A 2 1.63 -15.20 -7.73
N VAL A 3 0.93 -15.98 -6.92
CA VAL A 3 0.27 -15.52 -5.70
C VAL A 3 0.96 -16.13 -4.49
N THR A 4 1.28 -15.30 -3.51
CA THR A 4 1.82 -15.74 -2.21
C THR A 4 0.70 -16.22 -1.31
N GLU A 5 -0.40 -15.45 -1.23
CA GLU A 5 -1.58 -15.79 -0.43
C GLU A 5 -2.81 -14.98 -0.87
N ILE A 6 -4.00 -15.55 -0.65
CA ILE A 6 -5.28 -14.85 -0.69
C ILE A 6 -5.98 -15.14 0.63
N PHE A 7 -6.38 -14.10 1.35
CA PHE A 7 -6.98 -14.25 2.67
C PHE A 7 -7.99 -13.14 2.94
N HIS A 8 -8.85 -13.35 3.94
CA HIS A 8 -9.88 -12.40 4.34
C HIS A 8 -9.61 -11.93 5.76
N SER A 9 -9.48 -10.62 5.92
CA SER A 9 -9.20 -9.99 7.20
C SER A 9 -9.79 -8.59 7.28
N VAL A 10 -9.19 -7.70 8.06
CA VAL A 10 -9.54 -6.29 8.19
C VAL A 10 -8.41 -5.45 7.62
N GLN A 11 -8.75 -4.47 6.78
CA GLN A 11 -7.80 -3.48 6.31
C GLN A 11 -7.14 -2.77 7.51
N GLY A 12 -5.82 -2.90 7.63
CA GLY A 12 -5.05 -2.37 8.75
C GLY A 12 -4.53 -0.95 8.53
N GLU A 13 -4.55 -0.47 7.29
CA GLU A 13 -3.94 0.77 6.81
C GLU A 13 -4.89 1.49 5.83
N SER A 14 -4.48 2.60 5.22
CA SER A 14 -5.28 3.45 4.34
C SER A 14 -6.47 4.16 5.01
N THR A 15 -7.22 4.94 4.23
CA THR A 15 -8.52 5.47 4.66
C THR A 15 -9.59 4.41 4.86
N PHE A 16 -9.35 3.17 4.42
CA PHE A 16 -10.22 2.00 4.59
C PHE A 16 -9.92 1.19 5.86
N ALA A 17 -8.97 1.63 6.70
CA ALA A 17 -8.62 0.95 7.94
C ALA A 17 -9.86 0.65 8.81
N GLY A 18 -10.01 -0.60 9.24
CA GLY A 18 -11.15 -1.08 10.03
C GLY A 18 -12.21 -1.83 9.24
N LEU A 19 -12.16 -1.83 7.91
CA LEU A 19 -13.14 -2.54 7.07
C LEU A 19 -12.71 -3.97 6.77
N PRO A 20 -13.64 -4.95 6.75
CA PRO A 20 -13.36 -6.27 6.19
C PRO A 20 -12.85 -6.17 4.74
N CYS A 21 -11.81 -6.91 4.41
CA CYS A 21 -11.11 -6.84 3.12
C CYS A 21 -10.53 -8.21 2.75
N VAL A 22 -10.67 -8.58 1.47
CA VAL A 22 -9.93 -9.70 0.89
C VAL A 22 -8.61 -9.19 0.35
N PHE A 23 -7.51 -9.76 0.81
CA PHE A 23 -6.18 -9.43 0.34
C PHE A 23 -5.72 -10.45 -0.70
N VAL A 24 -5.19 -9.95 -1.81
CA VAL A 24 -4.51 -10.74 -2.84
C VAL A 24 -3.05 -10.33 -2.83
N ARG A 25 -2.21 -11.16 -2.21
CA ARG A 25 -0.78 -10.90 -2.07
C ARG A 25 -0.01 -11.55 -3.21
N LEU A 26 0.40 -10.76 -4.19
CA LEU A 26 1.20 -11.21 -5.33
C LEU A 26 2.67 -11.43 -4.95
N THR A 27 3.35 -12.34 -5.64
CA THR A 27 4.77 -12.62 -5.40
C THR A 27 5.69 -11.73 -6.23
N GLY A 28 6.81 -11.30 -5.65
CA GLY A 28 7.93 -10.65 -6.34
C GLY A 28 7.97 -9.13 -6.16
N CYS A 29 9.13 -8.59 -5.76
CA CYS A 29 9.34 -7.15 -5.62
C CYS A 29 10.73 -6.76 -6.15
N PRO A 30 10.85 -5.67 -6.94
CA PRO A 30 12.14 -5.17 -7.41
C PRO A 30 12.87 -4.27 -6.39
N LEU A 31 12.27 -4.06 -5.21
CA LEU A 31 12.81 -3.24 -4.11
C LEU A 31 13.30 -4.12 -2.96
N ARG A 32 14.19 -3.57 -2.13
CA ARG A 32 14.73 -4.21 -0.90
C ARG A 32 14.72 -3.20 0.24
N CYS A 33 13.52 -2.72 0.59
CA CYS A 33 13.33 -1.71 1.62
C CYS A 33 13.92 -2.17 2.96
N THR A 34 14.58 -1.28 3.68
CA THR A 34 15.25 -1.58 4.97
C THR A 34 14.33 -2.24 6.02
N TRP A 35 13.04 -1.94 6.00
CA TRP A 35 12.03 -2.41 6.96
C TRP A 35 10.88 -3.18 6.30
N CYS A 36 11.14 -3.91 5.23
CA CYS A 36 10.09 -4.69 4.59
C CYS A 36 9.55 -5.75 5.57
N ASP A 37 8.26 -5.70 5.87
CA ASP A 37 7.57 -6.69 6.72
C ASP A 37 7.05 -7.90 5.92
N THR A 38 7.16 -7.85 4.60
CA THR A 38 6.64 -8.85 3.67
C THR A 38 7.76 -9.46 2.79
N GLU A 39 8.97 -9.62 3.32
CA GLU A 39 10.10 -10.22 2.57
C GLU A 39 9.78 -11.64 2.06
N TYR A 40 8.90 -12.36 2.76
CA TYR A 40 8.45 -13.69 2.36
C TYR A 40 7.67 -13.70 1.04
N ALA A 41 7.16 -12.54 0.58
CA ALA A 41 6.53 -12.41 -0.73
C ALA A 41 7.53 -12.11 -1.85
N PHE A 42 8.84 -11.95 -1.60
CA PHE A 42 9.82 -11.71 -2.66
C PHE A 42 10.04 -12.92 -3.57
N PHE A 43 9.85 -14.13 -3.04
CA PHE A 43 10.07 -15.40 -3.71
C PHE A 43 9.00 -16.42 -3.24
N GLY A 44 9.00 -17.63 -3.79
CA GLY A 44 7.98 -18.62 -3.43
C GLY A 44 6.65 -18.33 -4.12
N GLY A 45 5.50 -18.59 -3.48
CA GLY A 45 4.18 -18.49 -4.09
C GLY A 45 3.87 -19.60 -5.11
N SER A 46 2.62 -19.66 -5.55
CA SER A 46 2.11 -20.61 -6.54
C SER A 46 1.52 -19.91 -7.75
N GLU A 47 1.54 -20.56 -8.91
CA GLU A 47 0.82 -20.07 -10.09
C GLU A 47 -0.67 -20.34 -9.91
N HIS A 48 -1.48 -19.30 -10.14
CA HIS A 48 -2.93 -19.37 -10.20
C HIS A 48 -3.41 -18.79 -11.52
N SER A 49 -4.49 -19.37 -12.06
CA SER A 49 -5.23 -18.73 -13.14
C SER A 49 -6.02 -17.53 -12.61
N LEU A 50 -6.39 -16.62 -13.50
CA LEU A 50 -7.26 -15.50 -13.15
C LEU A 50 -8.60 -15.99 -12.58
N ASP A 51 -9.18 -17.04 -13.17
CA ASP A 51 -10.45 -17.62 -12.73
C ASP A 51 -10.37 -18.22 -11.32
N ASP A 52 -9.24 -18.86 -10.97
CA ASP A 52 -9.03 -19.39 -9.61
C ASP A 52 -8.96 -18.26 -8.58
N ILE A 53 -8.27 -17.17 -8.91
CA ILE A 53 -8.16 -15.99 -8.04
C ILE A 53 -9.54 -15.36 -7.84
N LEU A 54 -10.28 -15.07 -8.91
CA LEU A 54 -11.62 -14.49 -8.85
C LEU A 54 -12.61 -15.41 -8.13
N GLY A 55 -12.53 -16.73 -8.36
CA GLY A 55 -13.32 -17.74 -7.64
C GLY A 55 -13.07 -17.71 -6.13
N THR A 56 -11.79 -17.64 -5.74
CA THR A 56 -11.40 -17.57 -4.33
C THR A 56 -11.90 -16.28 -3.68
N ILE A 57 -11.72 -15.12 -4.32
CA ILE A 57 -12.18 -13.82 -3.81
C ILE A 57 -13.70 -13.81 -3.61
N ARG A 58 -14.47 -14.30 -4.59
CA ARG A 58 -15.93 -14.39 -4.50
C ARG A 58 -16.41 -15.24 -3.31
N SER A 59 -15.66 -16.30 -2.97
CA SER A 59 -16.04 -17.20 -1.87
C SER A 59 -16.11 -16.51 -0.51
N TYR A 60 -15.38 -15.40 -0.32
CA TYR A 60 -15.38 -14.62 0.92
C TYR A 60 -16.60 -13.70 1.10
N SER A 61 -17.38 -13.46 0.04
CA SER A 61 -18.56 -12.56 0.07
C SER A 61 -18.27 -11.17 0.66
N CYS A 62 -17.07 -10.63 0.40
CA CYS A 62 -16.61 -9.34 0.88
C CYS A 62 -16.45 -8.38 -0.31
N PRO A 63 -17.07 -7.19 -0.29
CA PRO A 63 -17.07 -6.28 -1.43
C PRO A 63 -15.76 -5.49 -1.62
N LEU A 64 -14.87 -5.50 -0.61
CA LEU A 64 -13.60 -4.77 -0.63
C LEU A 64 -12.44 -5.74 -0.86
N VAL A 65 -11.63 -5.47 -1.87
CA VAL A 65 -10.47 -6.29 -2.24
C VAL A 65 -9.24 -5.40 -2.33
N GLU A 66 -8.16 -5.77 -1.68
CA GLU A 66 -6.86 -5.16 -1.86
C GLU A 66 -5.93 -6.10 -2.64
N VAL A 67 -5.39 -5.60 -3.75
CA VAL A 67 -4.28 -6.24 -4.46
C VAL A 67 -2.97 -5.60 -4.02
N THR A 68 -2.06 -6.42 -3.51
CA THR A 68 -0.79 -6.02 -2.89
C THR A 68 0.29 -7.08 -3.19
N GLY A 69 1.41 -7.08 -2.50
CA GLY A 69 2.27 -8.25 -2.37
C GLY A 69 3.74 -7.95 -2.23
N GLY A 70 4.62 -8.58 -3.01
CA GLY A 70 5.76 -7.79 -3.46
C GLY A 70 5.28 -6.53 -4.20
N GLU A 71 5.94 -6.08 -5.25
CA GLU A 71 5.35 -5.01 -6.05
C GLU A 71 4.27 -5.61 -6.97
N PRO A 72 2.96 -5.39 -6.75
CA PRO A 72 1.93 -6.04 -7.56
C PRO A 72 2.05 -5.67 -9.04
N LEU A 73 2.42 -4.43 -9.36
CA LEU A 73 2.56 -4.00 -10.75
C LEU A 73 3.81 -4.58 -11.45
N ALA A 74 4.68 -5.30 -10.74
CA ALA A 74 5.79 -6.01 -11.35
C ALA A 74 5.35 -7.27 -12.11
N GLN A 75 4.12 -7.75 -11.90
CA GLN A 75 3.54 -8.83 -12.70
C GLN A 75 2.68 -8.25 -13.84
N PRO A 76 2.85 -8.71 -15.10
CA PRO A 76 2.17 -8.14 -16.27
C PRO A 76 0.65 -8.28 -16.23
N ASP A 77 0.13 -9.33 -15.58
CA ASP A 77 -1.29 -9.65 -15.57
C ASP A 77 -2.09 -8.88 -14.49
N THR A 78 -1.41 -8.11 -13.62
CA THR A 78 -2.05 -7.41 -12.49
C THR A 78 -3.14 -6.45 -12.93
N ASP A 79 -2.90 -5.72 -14.02
CA ASP A 79 -3.87 -4.79 -14.60
C ASP A 79 -5.15 -5.50 -15.08
N THR A 80 -5.03 -6.72 -15.62
CA THR A 80 -6.19 -7.55 -15.98
C THR A 80 -6.98 -7.98 -14.74
N LEU A 81 -6.30 -8.43 -13.68
CA LEU A 81 -6.97 -8.77 -12.41
C LEU A 81 -7.74 -7.58 -11.84
N LEU A 82 -7.11 -6.41 -11.77
CA LEU A 82 -7.73 -5.19 -11.25
C LEU A 82 -9.00 -4.82 -12.04
N ARG A 83 -8.93 -4.84 -13.39
CA ARG A 83 -10.09 -4.58 -14.25
C ARG A 83 -11.24 -5.57 -14.01
N CYS A 84 -10.95 -6.87 -13.96
CA CYS A 84 -11.98 -7.88 -13.75
C CYS A 84 -12.69 -7.68 -12.40
N LEU A 85 -11.95 -7.40 -11.33
CA LEU A 85 -12.52 -7.11 -10.02
C LEU A 85 -13.43 -5.87 -10.06
N CYS A 86 -13.00 -4.78 -10.70
CA CYS A 86 -13.84 -3.59 -10.87
C CYS A 86 -15.12 -3.89 -11.67
N GLN A 87 -15.03 -4.70 -12.73
CA GLN A 87 -16.16 -5.10 -13.56
C GLN A 87 -17.17 -5.99 -12.82
N GLU A 88 -16.71 -6.82 -11.89
CA GLU A 88 -17.57 -7.61 -10.99
C GLU A 88 -18.20 -6.77 -9.86
N GLY A 89 -17.88 -5.48 -9.77
CA GLY A 89 -18.48 -4.53 -8.82
C GLY A 89 -17.80 -4.47 -7.45
N PHE A 90 -16.60 -5.04 -7.31
CA PHE A 90 -15.80 -4.87 -6.09
C PHE A 90 -15.30 -3.43 -5.96
N THR A 91 -15.12 -2.98 -4.72
CA THR A 91 -14.24 -1.85 -4.42
C THR A 91 -12.81 -2.39 -4.38
N VAL A 92 -11.96 -1.92 -5.30
CA VAL A 92 -10.60 -2.44 -5.48
C VAL A 92 -9.58 -1.42 -5.00
N LEU A 93 -8.74 -1.85 -4.05
CA LEU A 93 -7.57 -1.13 -3.59
C LEU A 93 -6.32 -1.72 -4.24
N LEU A 94 -5.38 -0.88 -4.62
CA LEU A 94 -4.04 -1.28 -5.07
C LEU A 94 -3.00 -0.63 -4.17
N GLU A 95 -2.29 -1.42 -3.38
CA GLU A 95 -1.10 -0.96 -2.65
C GLU A 95 0.15 -1.21 -3.49
N THR A 96 0.86 -0.14 -3.89
CA THR A 96 2.05 -0.22 -4.75
C THR A 96 3.19 0.64 -4.20
N SER A 97 4.44 0.22 -4.44
CA SER A 97 5.65 0.93 -3.98
C SER A 97 5.97 2.19 -4.76
N GLY A 98 5.23 2.47 -5.84
CA GLY A 98 5.46 3.61 -6.73
C GLY A 98 6.70 3.50 -7.61
N ALA A 99 7.38 2.36 -7.63
CA ALA A 99 8.53 2.12 -8.49
C ALA A 99 8.16 1.68 -9.92
N VAL A 100 6.94 1.16 -10.12
CA VAL A 100 6.42 0.74 -11.43
C VAL A 100 5.32 1.73 -11.85
N ASP A 101 5.24 2.02 -13.15
CA ASP A 101 4.30 3.01 -13.70
C ASP A 101 2.84 2.60 -13.47
N THR A 102 2.04 3.53 -12.93
CA THR A 102 0.60 3.33 -12.67
C THR A 102 -0.29 3.80 -13.82
N ALA A 103 0.27 4.27 -14.94
CA ALA A 103 -0.51 4.87 -16.04
C ALA A 103 -1.56 3.95 -16.66
N LEU A 104 -1.37 2.63 -16.61
CA LEU A 104 -2.30 1.64 -17.17
C LEU A 104 -3.35 1.14 -16.17
N VAL A 105 -3.23 1.48 -14.89
CA VAL A 105 -4.16 1.05 -13.84
C VAL A 105 -5.54 1.62 -14.12
N ASP A 106 -6.57 0.77 -14.09
CA ASP A 106 -7.97 1.16 -14.31
C ASP A 106 -8.38 2.33 -13.40
N PRO A 107 -9.00 3.40 -13.94
CA PRO A 107 -9.39 4.57 -13.14
C PRO A 107 -10.39 4.28 -12.01
N SER A 108 -11.04 3.13 -12.00
CA SER A 108 -11.97 2.73 -10.93
C SER A 108 -11.23 2.23 -9.69
N VAL A 109 -9.99 1.76 -9.84
CA VAL A 109 -9.13 1.29 -8.74
C VAL A 109 -8.71 2.46 -7.87
N HIS A 110 -8.68 2.24 -6.56
CA HIS A 110 -8.17 3.17 -5.58
C HIS A 110 -6.69 2.89 -5.32
N ILE A 111 -5.82 3.85 -5.62
CA ILE A 111 -4.37 3.65 -5.50
C ILE A 111 -3.90 4.13 -4.12
N ILE A 112 -3.17 3.26 -3.42
CA ILE A 112 -2.39 3.59 -2.24
C ILE A 112 -0.92 3.53 -2.65
N LEU A 113 -0.35 4.69 -2.95
CA LEU A 113 1.02 4.83 -3.42
C LEU A 113 1.96 5.03 -2.24
N ASP A 114 2.81 4.05 -1.97
CA ASP A 114 3.81 4.12 -0.91
C ASP A 114 5.05 4.89 -1.41
N VAL A 115 5.16 6.15 -1.00
CA VAL A 115 6.26 7.03 -1.35
C VAL A 115 7.46 6.71 -0.46
N LYS A 116 8.47 6.08 -1.05
CA LYS A 116 9.65 5.55 -0.36
C LYS A 116 10.55 6.66 0.18
N CYS A 117 10.49 6.86 1.49
CA CYS A 117 11.35 7.79 2.23
C CYS A 117 12.82 7.36 2.24
N PRO A 118 13.79 8.27 2.44
CA PRO A 118 15.22 7.97 2.40
C PRO A 118 15.66 6.78 3.25
N GLY A 119 15.10 6.63 4.47
CA GLY A 119 15.42 5.51 5.34
C GLY A 119 15.16 4.14 4.69
N SER A 120 14.25 4.07 3.71
CA SER A 120 13.92 2.80 3.05
C SER A 120 15.07 2.30 2.18
N GLY A 121 16.03 3.17 1.84
CA GLY A 121 17.08 2.92 0.87
C GLY A 121 16.60 2.87 -0.58
N MET A 122 15.31 3.14 -0.83
CA MET A 122 14.66 2.90 -2.14
C MET A 122 14.11 4.17 -2.81
N THR A 123 14.36 5.36 -2.27
CA THR A 123 13.84 6.63 -2.84
C THR A 123 14.21 6.84 -4.31
N GLU A 124 15.43 6.47 -4.71
CA GLU A 124 15.89 6.58 -6.11
C GLU A 124 15.15 5.64 -7.08
N ARG A 125 14.38 4.68 -6.56
CA ARG A 125 13.55 3.77 -7.36
C ARG A 125 12.17 4.33 -7.65
N MET A 126 11.79 5.47 -7.06
CA MET A 126 10.48 6.08 -7.25
C MET A 126 10.29 6.51 -8.71
N HIS A 127 9.15 6.10 -9.29
CA HIS A 127 8.66 6.64 -10.55
C HIS A 127 7.76 7.85 -10.26
N TRP A 128 8.37 9.02 -10.13
CA TRP A 128 7.70 10.27 -9.74
C TRP A 128 6.43 10.65 -10.53
N PRO A 129 6.29 10.34 -11.83
CA PRO A 129 5.03 10.55 -12.55
C PRO A 129 3.80 9.89 -11.89
N ASN A 130 3.99 8.83 -11.10
CA ASN A 130 2.89 8.23 -10.32
C ASN A 130 2.31 9.21 -9.29
N VAL A 131 3.17 9.97 -8.61
CA VAL A 131 2.77 11.00 -7.61
C VAL A 131 1.99 12.13 -8.28
N GLU A 132 2.37 12.48 -9.51
CA GLU A 132 1.67 13.48 -10.32
C GLU A 132 0.31 12.99 -10.81
N ARG A 133 0.10 11.68 -10.92
CA ARG A 133 -1.18 11.09 -11.36
C ARG A 133 -2.18 10.83 -10.25
N LEU A 134 -1.79 10.94 -8.98
CA LEU A 134 -2.70 10.74 -7.85
C LEU A 134 -3.92 11.67 -7.92
N ARG A 135 -5.09 11.08 -7.67
CA ARG A 135 -6.40 11.74 -7.76
C ARG A 135 -6.97 11.96 -6.35
N PRO A 136 -8.04 12.77 -6.20
CA PRO A 136 -8.66 13.03 -4.89
C PRO A 136 -9.08 11.80 -4.10
N ARG A 137 -9.39 10.70 -4.80
CA ARG A 137 -9.70 9.45 -4.14
C ARG A 137 -8.45 8.70 -3.67
N ASP A 138 -7.34 8.76 -4.41
CA ASP A 138 -6.14 7.99 -4.10
C ASP A 138 -5.44 8.48 -2.82
N GLU A 139 -4.40 7.75 -2.42
CA GLU A 139 -3.66 8.01 -1.19
C GLU A 139 -2.15 8.00 -1.43
N ALA A 140 -1.45 8.97 -0.87
CA ALA A 140 0.00 8.97 -0.76
C ALA A 140 0.41 8.53 0.66
N LYS A 141 1.00 7.34 0.77
CA LYS A 141 1.46 6.77 2.03
C LYS A 141 2.95 6.99 2.21
N PHE A 142 3.36 7.50 3.36
CA PHE A 142 4.76 7.67 3.76
C PHE A 142 5.01 6.86 5.01
N VAL A 143 5.91 5.88 4.93
CA VAL A 143 6.40 5.15 6.10
C VAL A 143 7.66 5.83 6.63
N ILE A 144 7.59 6.36 7.85
CA ILE A 144 8.56 7.28 8.45
C ILE A 144 9.39 6.54 9.50
N GLN A 145 10.70 6.43 9.28
CA GLN A 145 11.62 5.81 10.25
C GLN A 145 12.02 6.76 11.37
N ASP A 146 12.27 8.03 11.03
CA ASP A 146 12.87 9.00 11.93
C ASP A 146 12.55 10.43 11.48
N ARG A 147 13.24 11.40 12.10
CA ARG A 147 13.03 12.81 11.81
C ARG A 147 13.49 13.21 10.40
N ILE A 148 14.50 12.55 9.85
CA ILE A 148 15.01 12.83 8.50
C ILE A 148 13.94 12.45 7.48
N ASP A 149 13.34 11.28 7.63
CA ASP A 149 12.21 10.85 6.78
C ASP A 149 11.02 11.79 6.90
N TYR A 150 10.68 12.24 8.10
CA TYR A 150 9.57 13.17 8.34
C TYR A 150 9.78 14.52 7.64
N ASP A 151 10.94 15.15 7.84
CA ASP A 151 11.25 16.45 7.22
C ASP A 151 11.38 16.32 5.70
N TRP A 152 11.92 15.19 5.20
CA TRP A 152 11.93 14.86 3.78
C TRP A 152 10.51 14.71 3.22
N ALA A 153 9.64 13.95 3.89
CA ALA A 153 8.27 13.72 3.45
C ALA A 153 7.51 15.05 3.31
N LYS A 154 7.66 15.97 4.28
CA LYS A 154 7.12 17.33 4.18
C LYS A 154 7.57 18.06 2.92
N SER A 155 8.85 17.98 2.57
CA SER A 155 9.36 18.60 1.34
C SER A 155 8.71 18.03 0.06
N ILE A 156 8.36 16.74 0.06
CA ILE A 156 7.62 16.10 -1.03
C ILE A 156 6.17 16.56 -1.05
N LEU A 157 5.52 16.70 0.12
CA LEU A 157 4.16 17.23 0.20
C LEU A 157 4.08 18.62 -0.43
N ASP A 158 5.03 19.51 -0.10
CA ASP A 158 5.09 20.87 -0.63
C ASP A 158 5.38 20.86 -2.14
N ARG A 159 6.37 20.08 -2.57
CA ARG A 159 6.78 19.98 -3.99
C ARG A 159 5.63 19.57 -4.91
N PHE A 160 4.80 18.61 -4.47
CA PHE A 160 3.70 18.06 -5.28
C PHE A 160 2.31 18.54 -4.85
N ARG A 161 2.23 19.42 -3.86
CA ARG A 161 1.00 19.93 -3.24
C ARG A 161 0.04 18.79 -2.85
N LEU A 162 0.58 17.71 -2.30
CA LEU A 162 -0.15 16.44 -2.16
C LEU A 162 -1.39 16.53 -1.26
N THR A 163 -1.31 17.30 -0.19
CA THR A 163 -2.39 17.48 0.79
C THR A 163 -3.58 18.25 0.22
N GLU A 164 -3.41 18.98 -0.88
CA GLU A 164 -4.49 19.62 -1.62
C GLU A 164 -5.15 18.68 -2.65
N ARG A 165 -4.49 17.56 -2.96
CA ARG A 165 -4.82 16.72 -4.12
C ARG A 165 -5.40 15.37 -3.76
N CYS A 166 -4.99 14.79 -2.63
CA CYS A 166 -5.32 13.42 -2.23
C CYS A 166 -5.13 13.24 -0.72
N SER A 167 -5.57 12.10 -0.17
CA SER A 167 -5.29 11.79 1.22
C SER A 167 -3.81 11.47 1.41
N VAL A 168 -3.18 12.06 2.42
CA VAL A 168 -1.78 11.81 2.76
C VAL A 168 -1.71 11.09 4.10
N LEU A 169 -1.00 9.97 4.13
CA LEU A 169 -0.91 9.07 5.28
C LEU A 169 0.52 9.03 5.78
N PHE A 170 0.73 9.36 7.05
CA PHE A 170 2.02 9.20 7.71
C PHE A 170 1.92 8.02 8.68
N SER A 171 2.71 6.98 8.41
CA SER A 171 2.80 5.78 9.24
C SER A 171 4.20 5.66 9.83
N PRO A 172 4.36 5.38 11.14
CA PRO A 172 5.68 5.10 11.68
C PRO A 172 6.17 3.72 11.20
N VAL A 173 7.48 3.57 11.01
CA VAL A 173 8.08 2.22 10.90
C VAL A 173 7.84 1.49 12.23
N PHE A 174 7.11 0.38 12.18
CA PHE A 174 6.75 -0.40 13.36
C PHE A 174 7.98 -0.82 14.17
N ASN A 175 7.90 -0.70 15.50
CA ASN A 175 8.99 -0.95 16.46
C ASN A 175 10.26 -0.09 16.29
N THR A 176 10.29 0.85 15.34
CA THR A 176 11.44 1.76 15.14
C THR A 176 11.11 3.18 15.58
N LEU A 177 10.00 3.75 15.09
CA LEU A 177 9.52 5.06 15.50
C LEU A 177 8.34 4.91 16.45
N ASP A 178 8.49 5.42 17.68
CA ASP A 178 7.36 5.53 18.61
C ASP A 178 6.26 6.38 17.95
N PRO A 179 5.03 5.84 17.76
CA PRO A 179 3.92 6.58 17.17
C PRO A 179 3.63 7.92 17.86
N ARG A 180 3.94 8.03 19.16
CA ARG A 180 3.82 9.27 19.90
C ARG A 180 4.69 10.37 19.32
N HIS A 181 5.95 10.09 18.98
CA HIS A 181 6.85 11.09 18.41
C HIS A 181 6.36 11.59 17.06
N LEU A 182 5.93 10.69 16.17
CA LEU A 182 5.37 11.09 14.88
C LEU A 182 4.10 11.95 15.06
N THR A 183 3.24 11.57 16.01
CA THR A 183 2.05 12.34 16.37
C THR A 183 2.41 13.75 16.84
N GLU A 184 3.36 13.86 17.78
CA GLU A 184 3.81 15.14 18.32
C GLU A 184 4.41 16.04 17.23
N TRP A 185 5.15 15.49 16.27
CA TRP A 185 5.69 16.25 15.13
C TRP A 185 4.57 16.77 14.22
N VAL A 186 3.62 15.91 13.82
CA VAL A 186 2.47 16.29 12.98
C VAL A 186 1.64 17.39 13.65
N LEU A 187 1.38 17.26 14.96
CA LEU A 187 0.64 18.26 15.74
C LEU A 187 1.39 19.59 15.86
N ALA A 188 2.71 19.54 16.14
CA ALA A 188 3.54 20.73 16.27
C ALA A 188 3.57 21.55 14.97
N ASP A 189 3.68 20.86 13.83
CA ASP A 189 3.72 21.48 12.51
C ASP A 189 2.33 21.82 11.94
N ARG A 190 1.25 21.37 12.61
CA ARG A 190 -0.15 21.47 12.11
C ARG A 190 -0.29 20.89 10.70
N LEU A 191 0.40 19.79 10.44
CA LEU A 191 0.49 19.20 9.12
C LEU A 191 -0.86 18.55 8.73
N PRO A 192 -1.46 18.88 7.58
CA PRO A 192 -2.78 18.36 7.19
C PRO A 192 -2.66 16.94 6.59
N VAL A 193 -2.20 16.01 7.43
CA VAL A 193 -2.03 14.58 7.08
C VAL A 193 -2.80 13.72 8.06
N ARG A 194 -3.12 12.49 7.64
CA ARG A 194 -3.65 11.46 8.52
C ARG A 194 -2.48 10.69 9.14
N LEU A 195 -2.41 10.68 10.46
CA LEU A 195 -1.60 9.69 11.17
C LEU A 195 -2.27 8.31 11.00
N GLN A 196 -1.49 7.33 10.57
CA GLN A 196 -1.93 5.97 10.37
C GLN A 196 -1.06 5.02 11.19
N LEU A 197 -1.70 4.14 11.96
CA LEU A 197 -1.01 2.99 12.55
C LEU A 197 -1.27 1.76 11.68
N GLN A 198 -0.35 0.81 11.71
CA GLN A 198 -0.53 -0.50 11.10
C GLN A 198 -1.41 -1.35 12.03
N MET A 199 -2.72 -1.10 12.02
CA MET A 199 -3.67 -1.61 13.01
C MET A 199 -3.61 -3.14 13.15
N HIS A 200 -3.40 -3.87 12.06
CA HIS A 200 -3.28 -5.32 12.05
C HIS A 200 -2.16 -5.83 12.99
N LYS A 201 -1.04 -5.08 13.15
CA LYS A 201 0.07 -5.44 14.05
C LYS A 201 -0.26 -5.31 15.54
N TYR A 202 -1.40 -4.71 15.88
CA TYR A 202 -1.92 -4.60 17.25
C TYR A 202 -3.07 -5.60 17.51
N ILE A 203 -3.70 -6.12 16.46
CA ILE A 203 -4.79 -7.11 16.55
C ILE A 203 -4.20 -8.52 16.60
N TRP A 204 -3.28 -8.82 15.69
CA TRP A 204 -2.60 -10.11 15.59
C TRP A 204 -1.13 -9.99 16.01
N THR A 205 -0.48 -11.12 16.26
CA THR A 205 0.96 -11.08 16.49
C THR A 205 1.66 -10.57 15.22
N PRO A 206 2.69 -9.72 15.31
CA PRO A 206 3.28 -9.07 14.12
C PRO A 206 3.85 -10.03 13.07
N ASP A 207 4.12 -11.27 13.45
CA ASP A 207 4.63 -12.36 12.62
C ASP A 207 3.54 -13.26 12.02
N MET A 208 2.27 -13.06 12.42
CA MET A 208 1.14 -13.83 11.93
C MET A 208 0.88 -13.47 10.45
N ARG A 209 0.76 -14.51 9.61
CA ARG A 209 0.46 -14.40 8.18
C ARG A 209 -1.00 -14.75 7.90
N GLY A 210 -1.52 -14.28 6.77
CA GLY A 210 -2.89 -14.55 6.35
C GLY A 210 -3.94 -13.92 7.27
N VAL A 211 -3.58 -12.81 7.94
CA VAL A 211 -4.41 -12.03 8.85
C VAL A 211 -4.23 -10.55 8.60
#